data_AF-A0A919TSS5-F1
#
_entry.id   AF-A0A919TSS5-F1
#
_cell.length_a   1.000
_cell.length_b   1.000
_cell.length_c   1.000
_cell.angle_alpha   90.00
_cell.angle_beta   90.00
_cell.angle_gamma   90.00
#
_symmetry.space_group_name_H-M   'P 1'
#
loop_
_entity.id
_entity.type
_entity.pdbx_description
1 polymer ?
#
loop_
_entity_poly.entity_id
_entity_poly.type
_entity_poly.pdbx_seq_one_letter_code
_entity_poly.pdbx_strand_id
1 'polypeptide(L)'
;MTTRPEHPFRARARRLTAAAILATAGLTLPFAGPADAAVPVAANSWSTLMYRSLTVDAQIAQLRTTLAAQQTTFNTRVGEVTEAKIANGAAQARLAAATSAETTATAQLTTAVAAATAAKQNLAKASKAKPRNAAAVTSATGAVTAAVKTVNLRKAAVERASGVLKQARTGAQSATTALNAALAAWKTVSGAITVTQQRITAVPAAADLAGQAAKLSKDVVNQVRPAFTTADTAQVYGVTVHKSVAYAFKRMVDDAKADGIAISGGGFRTKQRQIELRTINGCPDVWTAPASSCRVPTAIPGRSLHEIGMAIDITSDGKTLTPKSTAFAWLKVHAAQYGFVNLPAEAWHWSITGG
;
A
#
# COMPACT_ATOMS: atom_id res chain seq x y z
N MET A 1 -25.64 -14.54 72.31
CA MET A 1 -26.91 -14.39 71.57
C MET A 1 -26.69 -13.34 70.50
N THR A 2 -26.28 -13.76 69.30
CA THR A 2 -27.14 -13.98 68.10
C THR A 2 -27.51 -12.65 67.43
N THR A 3 -27.28 -12.35 66.16
CA THR A 3 -26.86 -13.11 64.97
C THR A 3 -26.61 -12.13 63.83
N ARG A 4 -25.66 -12.46 62.95
CA ARG A 4 -25.50 -11.93 61.57
C ARG A 4 -26.79 -12.21 60.74
N PRO A 5 -27.01 -11.57 59.57
CA PRO A 5 -26.34 -12.07 58.37
C PRO A 5 -25.87 -11.01 57.36
N GLU A 6 -24.88 -11.44 56.59
CA GLU A 6 -24.33 -10.78 55.42
C GLU A 6 -25.21 -11.01 54.18
N HIS A 7 -25.13 -10.09 53.21
CA HIS A 7 -25.28 -10.44 51.80
C HIS A 7 -24.27 -9.66 50.93
N PRO A 8 -23.47 -10.34 50.09
CA PRO A 8 -22.53 -9.72 49.18
C PRO A 8 -23.10 -9.57 47.75
N PHE A 9 -22.90 -8.42 47.12
CA PHE A 9 -23.21 -8.22 45.70
C PHE A 9 -21.97 -8.41 44.82
N ARG A 10 -21.87 -9.63 44.29
CA ARG A 10 -21.58 -10.03 42.89
C ARG A 10 -20.36 -9.43 42.18
N ALA A 11 -19.31 -10.25 42.13
CA ALA A 11 -18.26 -10.22 41.12
C ALA A 11 -18.81 -10.59 39.72
N ARG A 12 -18.47 -9.78 38.70
CA ARG A 12 -18.72 -10.08 37.28
C ARG A 12 -17.68 -11.08 36.77
N ALA A 13 -18.03 -12.36 36.72
CA ALA A 13 -17.30 -13.37 35.96
C ALA A 13 -17.70 -13.27 34.46
N ARG A 14 -16.72 -13.00 33.59
CA ARG A 14 -16.87 -13.11 32.14
C ARG A 14 -16.97 -14.60 31.78
N ARG A 15 -18.14 -15.03 31.29
CA ARG A 15 -18.33 -16.35 30.69
C ARG A 15 -17.68 -16.35 29.30
N LEU A 16 -16.72 -17.26 29.10
CA LEU A 16 -16.25 -17.68 27.78
C LEU A 16 -17.28 -18.69 27.25
N THR A 17 -18.09 -18.29 26.29
CA THR A 17 -18.93 -19.18 25.49
C THR A 17 -18.06 -19.79 24.38
N ALA A 18 -17.71 -21.07 24.55
CA ALA A 18 -17.24 -21.91 23.47
C ALA A 18 -18.42 -22.23 22.55
N ALA A 19 -18.42 -21.71 21.33
CA ALA A 19 -19.35 -22.10 20.29
C ALA A 19 -18.81 -23.36 19.61
N ALA A 20 -19.46 -24.50 19.86
CA ALA A 20 -19.29 -25.71 19.08
C ALA A 20 -20.01 -25.54 17.73
N ILE A 21 -19.24 -25.47 16.65
CA ILE A 21 -19.78 -25.53 15.28
C ILE A 21 -19.82 -27.01 14.87
N LEU A 22 -21.01 -27.57 14.83
CA LEU A 22 -21.31 -28.86 14.21
C LEU A 22 -21.07 -28.74 12.69
N ALA A 23 -20.08 -29.45 12.18
CA ALA A 23 -19.88 -29.65 10.75
C ALA A 23 -20.84 -30.75 10.26
N THR A 24 -21.98 -30.35 9.70
CA THR A 24 -22.82 -31.25 8.90
C THR A 24 -22.24 -31.34 7.49
N ALA A 25 -21.62 -32.47 7.17
CA ALA A 25 -21.21 -32.82 5.81
C ALA A 25 -22.46 -33.12 4.96
N GLY A 26 -22.95 -32.11 4.25
CA GLY A 26 -23.92 -32.27 3.17
C GLY A 26 -23.19 -32.61 1.88
N LEU A 27 -23.36 -33.84 1.39
CA LEU A 27 -22.98 -34.25 0.03
C LEU A 27 -23.79 -33.45 -0.99
N THR A 28 -23.23 -32.37 -1.50
CA THR A 28 -23.70 -31.73 -2.73
C THR A 28 -23.01 -32.40 -3.92
N LEU A 29 -23.77 -33.18 -4.67
CA LEU A 29 -23.39 -33.62 -6.01
C LEU A 29 -22.99 -32.38 -6.84
N PRO A 30 -21.87 -32.39 -7.58
CA PRO A 30 -21.52 -31.26 -8.42
C PRO A 30 -22.50 -31.22 -9.59
N PHE A 31 -23.38 -30.22 -9.59
CA PHE A 31 -23.91 -29.72 -10.85
C PHE A 31 -22.71 -29.16 -11.62
N ALA A 32 -22.29 -29.87 -12.66
CA ALA A 32 -21.42 -29.30 -13.67
C ALA A 32 -22.18 -28.14 -14.33
N GLY A 33 -21.92 -26.92 -13.87
CA GLY A 33 -22.25 -25.73 -14.65
C GLY A 33 -21.52 -25.81 -16.00
N PRO A 34 -22.07 -25.23 -17.07
CA PRO A 34 -21.31 -25.10 -18.32
C PRO A 34 -19.98 -24.44 -17.97
N ALA A 35 -18.89 -25.08 -18.34
CA ALA A 35 -17.55 -24.55 -18.14
C ALA A 35 -17.54 -23.08 -18.57
N ASP A 36 -17.26 -22.18 -17.63
CA ASP A 36 -16.84 -20.82 -17.95
C ASP A 36 -15.74 -21.00 -19.00
N ALA A 37 -16.05 -20.67 -20.26
CA ALA A 37 -15.07 -20.72 -21.32
C ALA A 37 -13.99 -19.74 -20.91
N ALA A 38 -12.88 -20.27 -20.38
CA ALA A 38 -11.76 -19.47 -19.96
C ALA A 38 -11.37 -18.61 -21.15
N VAL A 39 -11.52 -17.28 -21.02
CA VAL A 39 -11.13 -16.33 -22.06
C VAL A 39 -9.75 -16.74 -22.57
N PRO A 40 -9.55 -16.93 -23.88
CA PRO A 40 -8.28 -17.43 -24.38
C PRO A 40 -7.11 -16.61 -23.86
N VAL A 41 -6.00 -17.27 -23.50
CA VAL A 41 -4.85 -16.65 -22.85
C VAL A 41 -4.32 -15.45 -23.65
N ALA A 42 -4.33 -15.55 -24.98
CA ALA A 42 -3.93 -14.43 -25.84
C ALA A 42 -4.86 -13.21 -25.68
N ALA A 43 -6.18 -13.41 -25.61
CA ALA A 43 -7.15 -12.33 -25.45
C ALA A 43 -7.03 -11.63 -24.10
N ASN A 44 -6.78 -12.40 -23.03
CA ASN A 44 -6.51 -11.84 -21.71
C ASN A 44 -5.17 -11.07 -21.68
N SER A 45 -4.13 -11.62 -22.31
CA SER A 45 -2.81 -10.98 -22.41
C SER A 45 -2.88 -9.67 -23.20
N TRP A 46 -3.59 -9.66 -24.32
CA TRP A 46 -3.82 -8.46 -25.14
C TRP A 46 -4.56 -7.39 -24.34
N SER A 47 -5.67 -7.75 -23.69
CA SER A 47 -6.45 -6.81 -22.86
C SER A 47 -5.61 -6.21 -21.75
N THR A 48 -4.80 -7.04 -21.08
CA THR A 48 -3.89 -6.59 -20.01
C THR A 48 -2.81 -5.63 -20.53
N LEU A 49 -2.19 -5.93 -21.67
CA LEU A 49 -1.19 -5.04 -22.29
C LEU A 49 -1.81 -3.69 -22.70
N MET A 50 -3.00 -3.71 -23.31
CA MET A 50 -3.71 -2.49 -23.70
C MET A 50 -4.14 -1.66 -22.49
N TYR A 51 -4.69 -2.30 -21.45
CA TYR A 51 -5.01 -1.61 -20.21
C TYR A 51 -3.78 -0.94 -19.59
N ARG A 52 -2.66 -1.67 -19.52
CA ARG A 52 -1.40 -1.12 -18.99
C ARG A 52 -0.90 0.04 -19.84
N SER A 53 -0.83 -0.13 -21.16
CA SER A 53 -0.41 0.92 -22.11
C SER A 53 -1.22 2.21 -21.93
N LEU A 54 -2.55 2.10 -21.89
CA LEU A 54 -3.48 3.23 -21.79
C LEU A 54 -3.56 3.85 -20.38
N THR A 55 -2.94 3.23 -19.37
CA THR A 55 -2.94 3.74 -17.99
C THR A 55 -1.54 4.06 -17.46
N VAL A 56 -0.49 3.91 -18.26
CA VAL A 56 0.91 4.17 -17.86
C VAL A 56 1.06 5.56 -17.22
N ASP A 57 0.54 6.60 -17.87
CA ASP A 57 0.72 7.98 -17.38
C ASP A 57 0.03 8.21 -16.04
N ALA A 58 -1.18 7.69 -15.87
CA ALA A 58 -1.91 7.75 -14.60
C ALA A 58 -1.17 6.98 -13.49
N GLN A 59 -0.62 5.81 -13.81
CA GLN A 59 0.18 5.02 -12.86
C GLN A 59 1.46 5.75 -12.44
N ILE A 60 2.19 6.34 -13.40
CA ILE A 60 3.40 7.14 -13.11
C ILE A 60 3.04 8.38 -12.29
N ALA A 61 1.95 9.08 -12.63
CA ALA A 61 1.48 10.23 -11.86
C ALA A 61 1.17 9.86 -10.41
N GLN A 62 0.47 8.74 -10.19
CA GLN A 62 0.17 8.23 -8.85
C GLN A 62 1.46 7.88 -8.07
N LEU A 63 2.43 7.24 -8.71
CA LEU A 63 3.72 6.92 -8.10
C LEU A 63 4.51 8.19 -7.73
N ARG A 64 4.49 9.22 -8.58
CA ARG A 64 5.14 10.52 -8.29
C ARG A 64 4.48 11.24 -7.12
N THR A 65 3.15 11.25 -7.04
CA THR A 65 2.42 11.78 -5.87
C THR A 65 2.78 11.03 -4.60
N THR A 66 2.87 9.70 -4.68
CA THR A 66 3.29 8.86 -3.55
C THR A 66 4.72 9.19 -3.11
N LEU A 67 5.65 9.32 -4.07
CA LEU A 67 7.05 9.68 -3.80
C LEU A 67 7.15 11.04 -3.11
N ALA A 68 6.41 12.05 -3.58
CA ALA A 68 6.39 13.38 -2.97
C ALA A 68 5.90 13.33 -1.51
N ALA A 69 4.82 12.58 -1.24
CA ALA A 69 4.32 12.41 0.12
C ALA A 69 5.33 11.69 1.03
N GLN A 70 6.04 10.68 0.50
CA GLN A 70 7.11 9.98 1.22
C GLN A 70 8.29 10.90 1.51
N GLN A 71 8.70 11.77 0.57
CA GLN A 71 9.77 12.74 0.76
C GLN A 71 9.43 13.76 1.85
N THR A 72 8.18 14.26 1.87
CA THR A 72 7.70 15.12 2.98
C THR A 72 7.79 14.39 4.32
N THR A 73 7.32 13.13 4.36
CA THR A 73 7.39 12.31 5.58
C THR A 73 8.85 12.07 6.01
N PHE A 74 9.75 11.82 5.05
CA PHE A 74 11.17 11.62 5.31
C PHE A 74 11.80 12.83 6.02
N ASN A 75 11.52 14.04 5.54
CA ASN A 75 12.00 15.28 6.16
C ASN A 75 11.49 15.43 7.59
N THR A 76 10.22 15.10 7.85
CA THR A 76 9.68 15.06 9.22
C THR A 76 10.44 14.06 10.10
N ARG A 77 10.67 12.83 9.60
CA ARG A 77 11.40 11.80 10.36
C ARG A 77 12.85 12.20 10.65
N VAL A 78 13.51 12.93 9.75
CA VAL A 78 14.85 13.48 10.01
C VAL A 78 14.83 14.46 11.20
N GLY A 79 13.81 15.31 11.28
CA GLY A 79 13.59 16.20 12.43
C GLY A 79 13.40 15.43 13.74
N GLU A 80 12.50 14.43 13.74
CA GLU A 80 12.23 13.60 14.93
C GLU A 80 13.47 12.82 15.41
N VAL A 81 14.28 12.29 14.49
CA VAL A 81 15.56 11.63 14.86
C VAL A 81 16.50 12.62 15.52
N THR A 82 16.55 13.86 15.02
CA THR A 82 17.40 14.93 15.58
C THR A 82 16.96 15.28 16.99
N GLU A 83 15.66 15.49 17.21
CA GLU A 83 15.08 15.77 18.52
C GLU A 83 15.30 14.61 19.51
N ALA A 84 15.05 13.38 19.08
CA ALA A 84 15.24 12.20 19.92
C ALA A 84 16.72 11.99 20.29
N LYS A 85 17.65 12.32 19.39
CA LYS A 85 19.10 12.27 19.67
C LYS A 85 19.49 13.29 20.74
N ILE A 86 18.98 14.52 20.65
CA ILE A 86 19.19 15.57 21.66
C ILE A 86 18.63 15.13 23.01
N ALA A 87 17.38 14.65 23.03
CA ALA A 87 16.72 14.18 24.25
C ALA A 87 17.47 13.02 24.91
N ASN A 88 17.93 12.05 24.12
CA ASN A 88 18.74 10.94 24.60
C ASN A 88 20.06 11.43 25.21
N GLY A 89 20.78 12.32 24.52
CA GLY A 89 22.02 12.91 25.05
C GLY A 89 21.80 13.60 26.41
N ALA A 90 20.74 14.40 26.53
CA ALA A 90 20.39 15.06 27.78
C ALA A 90 20.00 14.07 28.90
N ALA A 91 19.30 12.98 28.57
CA ALA A 91 18.94 11.95 29.54
C ALA A 91 20.18 11.17 30.04
N GLN A 92 21.13 10.85 29.15
CA GLN A 92 22.40 10.22 29.52
C GLN A 92 23.25 11.13 30.41
N ALA A 93 23.30 12.44 30.12
CA ALA A 93 24.00 13.41 30.97
C ALA A 93 23.39 13.48 32.38
N ARG A 94 22.06 13.45 32.49
CA ARG A 94 21.36 13.40 33.80
C ARG A 94 21.66 12.11 34.56
N LEU A 95 21.70 10.97 33.88
CA LEU A 95 22.06 9.69 34.48
C LEU A 95 23.49 9.70 35.02
N ALA A 96 24.45 10.23 34.25
CA ALA A 96 25.82 10.39 34.69
C ALA A 96 25.92 11.27 35.95
N ALA A 97 25.27 12.45 35.93
CA ALA A 97 25.25 13.36 37.07
C ALA A 97 24.62 12.73 38.32
N ALA A 98 23.50 12.01 38.18
CA ALA A 98 22.84 11.33 39.29
C ALA A 98 23.71 10.21 39.88
N THR A 99 24.45 9.49 39.03
CA THR A 99 25.40 8.44 39.46
C THR A 99 26.54 9.03 40.27
N SER A 100 27.12 10.15 39.83
CA SER A 100 28.16 10.86 40.57
C SER A 100 27.63 11.42 41.91
N ALA A 101 26.39 11.91 41.94
CA ALA A 101 25.75 12.43 43.15
C ALA A 101 25.50 11.33 44.19
N GLU A 102 25.01 10.15 43.79
CA GLU A 102 24.83 9.00 44.68
C GLU A 102 26.17 8.49 45.24
N THR A 103 27.19 8.39 44.38
CA THR A 103 28.56 8.03 44.78
C THR A 103 29.09 8.99 45.85
N THR A 104 28.93 10.30 45.61
CA THR A 104 29.37 11.34 46.55
C THR A 104 28.60 11.28 47.87
N ALA A 105 27.27 11.12 47.82
CA ALA A 105 26.44 11.03 49.02
C ALA A 105 26.82 9.81 49.87
N THR A 106 27.10 8.67 49.23
CA THR A 106 27.51 7.43 49.88
C THR A 106 28.88 7.59 50.55
N ALA A 107 29.86 8.18 49.86
CA ALA A 107 31.17 8.46 50.44
C ALA A 107 31.07 9.36 51.68
N GLN A 108 30.25 10.42 51.62
CA GLN A 108 30.03 11.32 52.75
C GLN A 108 29.34 10.61 53.94
N LEU A 109 28.42 9.69 53.68
CA LEU A 109 27.81 8.87 54.73
C LEU A 109 28.86 7.97 55.41
N THR A 110 29.73 7.32 54.63
CA THR A 110 30.83 6.50 55.16
C THR A 110 31.75 7.33 56.07
N THR A 111 32.15 8.53 55.64
CA THR A 111 32.95 9.45 56.47
C THR A 111 32.21 9.86 57.74
N ALA A 112 30.91 10.17 57.65
CA ALA A 112 30.11 10.55 58.83
C ALA A 112 29.98 9.40 59.84
N VAL A 113 29.84 8.16 59.38
CA VAL A 113 29.78 6.95 60.23
C VAL A 113 31.12 6.72 60.93
N ALA A 114 32.24 6.89 60.22
CA ALA A 114 33.57 6.79 60.81
C ALA A 114 33.78 7.87 61.89
N ALA A 115 33.39 9.12 61.63
CA ALA A 115 33.46 10.21 62.59
C ALA A 115 32.59 9.95 63.83
N ALA A 116 31.37 9.44 63.66
CA ALA A 116 30.51 9.06 64.78
C ALA A 116 31.10 7.92 65.63
N THR A 117 31.79 6.98 64.98
CA THR A 117 32.51 5.89 65.67
C THR A 117 33.67 6.44 66.50
N ALA A 118 34.49 7.31 65.92
CA ALA A 118 35.59 7.96 66.63
C ALA A 118 35.09 8.82 67.80
N ALA A 119 34.01 9.58 67.63
CA ALA A 119 33.41 10.36 68.71
C ALA A 119 32.95 9.48 69.89
N LYS A 120 32.33 8.33 69.60
CA LYS A 120 31.93 7.35 70.64
C LYS A 120 33.14 6.77 71.37
N GLN A 121 34.21 6.44 70.66
CA GLN A 121 35.46 5.98 71.27
C GLN A 121 36.09 7.04 72.17
N ASN A 122 36.10 8.30 71.74
CA ASN A 122 36.61 9.43 72.54
C ASN A 122 35.77 9.67 73.79
N LEU A 123 34.43 9.58 73.71
CA LEU A 123 33.55 9.62 74.87
C LEU A 123 33.86 8.49 75.86
N ALA A 124 34.08 7.27 75.36
CA ALA A 124 34.45 6.13 76.21
C ALA A 124 35.80 6.35 76.90
N LYS A 125 36.79 6.92 76.21
CA LYS A 125 38.09 7.29 76.80
C LYS A 125 37.94 8.38 77.87
N ALA A 126 37.27 9.49 77.55
CA ALA A 126 37.03 10.60 78.49
C ALA A 126 36.26 10.14 79.75
N SER A 127 35.31 9.23 79.59
CA SER A 127 34.52 8.69 80.71
C SER A 127 35.33 7.79 81.66
N LYS A 128 36.40 7.16 81.16
CA LYS A 128 37.27 6.24 81.92
C LYS A 128 38.56 6.90 82.43
N ALA A 129 38.85 8.15 82.04
CA ALA A 129 40.05 8.86 82.45
C ALA A 129 40.10 9.14 83.96
N LYS A 130 41.29 9.06 84.55
CA LYS A 130 41.56 9.40 85.97
C LYS A 130 42.69 10.45 86.06
N PRO A 131 42.51 11.56 86.80
CA PRO A 131 41.27 11.98 87.47
C PRO A 131 40.14 12.31 86.46
N ARG A 132 38.89 12.16 86.89
CA ARG A 132 37.73 12.38 86.02
C ARG A 132 37.56 13.87 85.71
N ASN A 133 37.45 14.23 84.43
CA ASN A 133 37.15 15.59 83.99
C ASN A 133 35.71 15.68 83.43
N ALA A 134 34.81 16.30 84.19
CA ALA A 134 33.39 16.42 83.81
C ALA A 134 33.18 17.24 82.52
N ALA A 135 33.95 18.31 82.32
CA ALA A 135 33.85 19.13 81.12
C ALA A 135 34.25 18.36 79.85
N ALA A 136 35.29 17.52 79.94
CA ALA A 136 35.72 16.66 78.84
C ALA A 136 34.64 15.63 78.46
N VAL A 137 33.95 15.04 79.44
CA VAL A 137 32.84 14.11 79.21
C VAL A 137 31.64 14.81 78.56
N THR A 138 31.29 16.02 79.02
CA THR A 138 30.20 16.81 78.42
C THR A 138 30.51 17.18 76.97
N SER A 139 31.73 17.66 76.70
CA SER A 139 32.17 17.99 75.34
C SER A 139 32.14 16.76 74.41
N ALA A 140 32.66 15.62 74.87
CA ALA A 140 32.62 14.38 74.09
C ALA A 140 31.19 13.86 73.84
N THR A 141 30.29 14.03 74.79
CA THR A 141 28.85 13.73 74.61
C THR A 141 28.24 14.63 73.53
N GLY A 142 28.52 15.94 73.56
CA GLY A 142 28.09 16.89 72.53
C GLY A 142 28.62 16.51 71.14
N ALA A 143 29.88 16.09 71.04
CA ALA A 143 30.48 15.62 69.80
C ALA A 143 29.80 14.37 69.23
N VAL A 144 29.44 13.40 70.09
CA VAL A 144 28.66 12.22 69.66
C VAL A 144 27.30 12.63 69.12
N THR A 145 26.57 13.51 69.82
CA THR A 145 25.26 14.00 69.37
C THR A 145 25.34 14.69 68.01
N ALA A 146 26.34 15.56 67.80
CA ALA A 146 26.56 16.24 66.53
C ALA A 146 26.92 15.26 65.40
N ALA A 147 27.78 14.27 65.67
CA ALA A 147 28.16 13.27 64.69
C ALA A 147 26.98 12.37 64.29
N VAL A 148 26.15 11.94 65.24
CA VAL A 148 24.93 11.16 64.97
C VAL A 148 23.93 11.96 64.14
N LYS A 149 23.72 13.25 64.44
CA LYS A 149 22.89 14.14 63.62
C LYS A 149 23.41 14.21 62.18
N THR A 150 24.72 14.31 62.01
CA THR A 150 25.37 14.33 60.68
C THR A 150 25.14 13.03 59.93
N VAL A 151 25.27 11.86 60.58
CA VAL A 151 24.97 10.56 59.98
C VAL A 151 23.52 10.51 59.47
N ASN A 152 22.55 10.95 60.26
CA ASN A 152 21.14 10.96 59.86
C ASN A 152 20.89 11.86 58.64
N LEU A 153 21.52 13.05 58.61
CA LEU A 153 21.43 13.95 57.45
C LEU A 153 22.06 13.34 56.19
N ARG A 154 23.22 12.68 56.31
CA ARG A 154 23.87 12.01 55.17
C ARG A 154 23.10 10.79 54.70
N LYS A 155 22.47 10.04 55.60
CA LYS A 155 21.56 8.94 55.24
C LYS A 155 20.39 9.47 54.40
N ALA A 156 19.74 10.55 54.83
CA ALA A 156 18.68 11.19 54.06
C ALA A 156 19.16 11.78 52.71
N ALA A 157 20.43 12.18 52.61
CA ALA A 157 21.02 12.61 51.34
C ALA A 157 21.22 11.43 50.36
N VAL A 158 21.68 10.28 50.86
CA VAL A 158 21.78 9.04 50.06
C VAL A 158 20.42 8.63 49.53
N GLU A 159 19.39 8.54 50.38
CA GLU A 159 18.03 8.15 49.95
C GLU A 159 17.49 9.06 48.83
N ARG A 160 17.69 10.38 48.95
CA ARG A 160 17.32 11.33 47.89
C ARG A 160 18.12 11.10 46.60
N ALA A 161 19.43 10.90 46.71
CA ALA A 161 20.29 10.66 45.56
C ALA A 161 19.94 9.35 44.83
N SER A 162 19.68 8.27 45.57
CA SER A 162 19.21 7.00 45.01
C SER A 162 17.85 7.13 44.31
N GLY A 163 16.94 7.92 44.88
CA GLY A 163 15.65 8.27 44.23
C GLY A 163 15.84 8.99 42.89
N VAL A 164 16.72 9.98 42.84
CA VAL A 164 17.07 10.72 41.61
C VAL A 164 17.75 9.81 40.59
N LEU A 165 18.68 8.94 41.02
CA LEU A 165 19.34 7.98 40.13
C LEU A 165 18.34 7.02 39.50
N LYS A 166 17.39 6.49 40.28
CA LYS A 166 16.34 5.61 39.77
C LYS A 166 15.53 6.31 38.68
N GLN A 167 15.12 7.55 38.91
CA GLN A 167 14.38 8.34 37.91
C GLN A 167 15.24 8.62 36.66
N ALA A 168 16.51 8.98 36.84
CA ALA A 168 17.41 9.25 35.73
C ALA A 168 17.67 7.99 34.88
N ARG A 169 17.77 6.81 35.51
CA ARG A 169 17.91 5.52 34.81
C ARG A 169 16.68 5.21 33.96
N THR A 170 15.48 5.36 34.52
CA THR A 170 14.23 5.18 33.75
C THR A 170 14.14 6.18 32.61
N GLY A 171 14.44 7.46 32.85
CA GLY A 171 14.44 8.50 31.81
C GLY A 171 15.41 8.20 30.66
N ALA A 172 16.63 7.75 30.98
CA ALA A 172 17.63 7.36 29.97
C ALA A 172 17.18 6.14 29.14
N GLN A 173 16.55 5.15 29.77
CA GLN A 173 15.98 3.99 29.07
C GLN A 173 14.86 4.42 28.12
N SER A 174 13.90 5.22 28.60
CA SER A 174 12.81 5.74 27.76
C SER A 174 13.31 6.58 26.58
N ALA A 175 14.31 7.44 26.80
CA ALA A 175 14.89 8.25 25.73
C ALA A 175 15.65 7.41 24.69
N THR A 176 16.34 6.35 25.13
CA THR A 176 17.00 5.39 24.22
C THR A 176 15.97 4.65 23.37
N THR A 177 14.87 4.18 23.96
CA THR A 177 13.77 3.55 23.24
C THR A 177 13.14 4.50 22.23
N ALA A 178 12.91 5.76 22.59
CA ALA A 178 12.36 6.77 21.70
C ALA A 178 13.29 7.05 20.49
N LEU A 179 14.60 7.17 20.72
CA LEU A 179 15.58 7.33 19.64
C LEU A 179 15.59 6.13 18.69
N ASN A 180 15.57 4.91 19.22
CA ASN A 180 15.51 3.71 18.39
C ASN A 180 14.23 3.65 17.55
N ALA A 181 13.09 4.05 18.12
CA ALA A 181 11.83 4.12 17.40
C ALA A 181 11.87 5.17 16.27
N ALA A 182 12.42 6.35 16.53
CA ALA A 182 12.58 7.40 15.52
C ALA A 182 13.49 6.95 14.36
N LEU A 183 14.63 6.31 14.68
CA LEU A 183 15.54 5.75 13.67
C LEU A 183 14.88 4.65 12.82
N ALA A 184 14.09 3.78 13.45
CA ALA A 184 13.35 2.73 12.74
C ALA A 184 12.31 3.34 11.78
N ALA A 185 11.55 4.33 12.24
CA ALA A 185 10.55 5.02 11.41
C ALA A 185 11.20 5.74 10.21
N TRP A 186 12.33 6.43 10.44
CA TRP A 186 13.12 7.04 9.38
C TRP A 186 13.60 6.02 8.34
N LYS A 187 14.15 4.88 8.80
CA LYS A 187 14.62 3.80 7.90
C LYS A 187 13.49 3.22 7.06
N THR A 188 12.31 3.01 7.64
CA THR A 188 11.14 2.53 6.90
C THR A 188 10.76 3.48 5.76
N VAL A 189 10.69 4.78 6.02
CA VAL A 189 10.35 5.76 4.99
C VAL A 189 11.44 5.86 3.92
N SER A 190 12.72 5.81 4.33
CA SER A 190 13.85 5.78 3.39
C SER A 190 13.77 4.57 2.44
N GLY A 191 13.45 3.38 2.96
CA GLY A 191 13.25 2.18 2.14
C GLY A 191 12.06 2.31 1.19
N ALA A 192 10.95 2.88 1.66
CA ALA A 192 9.76 3.10 0.84
C ALA A 192 10.02 4.05 -0.34
N ILE A 193 10.83 5.10 -0.14
CA ILE A 193 11.28 6.01 -1.20
C ILE A 193 12.04 5.23 -2.27
N THR A 194 13.03 4.42 -1.88
CA THR A 194 13.83 3.62 -2.82
C THR A 194 12.95 2.68 -3.65
N VAL A 195 12.01 1.97 -3.01
CA VAL A 195 11.08 1.07 -3.70
C VAL A 195 10.19 1.84 -4.67
N THR A 196 9.70 3.01 -4.29
CA THR A 196 8.83 3.84 -5.15
C THR A 196 9.61 4.37 -6.35
N GLN A 197 10.86 4.81 -6.13
CA GLN A 197 11.75 5.24 -7.21
C GLN A 197 12.03 4.10 -8.20
N GLN A 198 12.33 2.90 -7.70
CA GLN A 198 12.53 1.71 -8.52
C GLN A 198 11.28 1.36 -9.35
N ARG A 199 10.08 1.47 -8.75
CA ARG A 199 8.82 1.26 -9.47
C ARG A 199 8.65 2.26 -10.60
N ILE A 200 8.92 3.54 -10.36
CA ILE A 200 8.85 4.59 -11.40
C ILE A 200 9.78 4.24 -12.57
N THR A 201 11.02 3.84 -12.29
CA THR A 201 11.99 3.48 -13.34
C THR A 201 11.65 2.19 -14.08
N ALA A 202 10.89 1.30 -13.46
CA ALA A 202 10.51 0.01 -14.04
C ALA A 202 9.21 0.04 -14.85
N VAL A 203 8.48 1.16 -14.88
CA VAL A 203 7.27 1.28 -15.71
C VAL A 203 7.67 1.26 -17.19
N PRO A 204 7.22 0.28 -18.00
CA PRO A 204 7.54 0.24 -19.42
C PRO A 204 6.89 1.39 -20.18
N ALA A 205 7.47 1.78 -21.32
CA ALA A 205 6.86 2.78 -22.18
C ALA A 205 5.52 2.28 -22.73
N ALA A 206 4.52 3.17 -22.79
CA ALA A 206 3.20 2.84 -23.30
C ALA A 206 3.25 2.29 -24.74
N ALA A 207 4.15 2.84 -25.58
CA ALA A 207 4.37 2.40 -26.96
C ALA A 207 4.88 0.96 -27.05
N ASP A 208 5.78 0.54 -26.15
CA ASP A 208 6.31 -0.83 -26.15
C ASP A 208 5.23 -1.86 -25.79
N LEU A 209 4.35 -1.49 -24.84
CA LEU A 209 3.21 -2.32 -24.45
C LEU A 209 2.17 -2.43 -25.57
N ALA A 210 1.86 -1.32 -26.23
CA ALA A 210 0.97 -1.31 -27.40
C ALA A 210 1.56 -2.13 -28.56
N GLY A 211 2.86 -2.02 -28.82
CA GLY A 211 3.56 -2.81 -29.83
C GLY A 211 3.52 -4.31 -29.56
N GLN A 212 3.63 -4.73 -28.29
CA GLN A 212 3.45 -6.14 -27.90
C GLN A 212 2.01 -6.62 -28.11
N ALA A 213 1.01 -5.80 -27.76
CA ALA A 213 -0.40 -6.12 -28.01
C ALA A 213 -0.68 -6.26 -29.51
N ALA A 214 -0.12 -5.39 -30.34
CA ALA A 214 -0.26 -5.47 -31.80
C ALA A 214 0.31 -6.78 -32.37
N LYS A 215 1.41 -7.31 -31.82
CA LYS A 215 1.97 -8.61 -32.25
C LYS A 215 1.07 -9.79 -31.90
N LEU A 216 0.35 -9.72 -30.78
CA LEU A 216 -0.55 -10.77 -30.31
C LEU A 216 -1.90 -10.78 -31.03
N SER A 217 -2.28 -9.72 -31.75
CA SER A 217 -3.66 -9.55 -32.23
C SER A 217 -4.14 -10.66 -33.16
N LYS A 218 -3.27 -11.24 -34.00
CA LYS A 218 -3.61 -12.39 -34.85
C LYS A 218 -3.86 -13.66 -34.02
N ASP A 219 -3.03 -13.91 -33.02
CA ASP A 219 -3.20 -15.07 -32.13
C ASP A 219 -4.47 -14.96 -31.30
N VAL A 220 -4.82 -13.74 -30.85
CA VAL A 220 -6.09 -13.44 -30.19
C VAL A 220 -7.27 -13.87 -31.07
N VAL A 221 -7.28 -13.45 -32.35
CA VAL A 221 -8.34 -13.80 -33.29
C VAL A 221 -8.41 -15.31 -33.53
N ASN A 222 -7.25 -15.95 -33.73
CA ASN A 222 -7.18 -17.40 -33.99
C ASN A 222 -7.69 -18.24 -32.82
N GLN A 223 -7.42 -17.81 -31.58
CA GLN A 223 -7.87 -18.54 -30.39
C GLN A 223 -9.31 -18.24 -30.00
N VAL A 224 -9.78 -16.99 -30.16
CA VAL A 224 -11.16 -16.61 -29.80
C VAL A 224 -12.17 -17.16 -30.80
N ARG A 225 -11.87 -17.10 -32.10
CA ARG A 225 -12.84 -17.47 -33.15
C ARG A 225 -13.51 -18.85 -32.99
N PRO A 226 -12.79 -19.96 -32.71
CA PRO A 226 -13.43 -21.27 -32.57
C PRO A 226 -14.26 -21.44 -31.29
N ALA A 227 -14.04 -20.62 -30.26
CA ALA A 227 -14.67 -20.73 -28.95
C ALA A 227 -15.64 -19.59 -28.63
N PHE A 228 -15.77 -18.60 -29.51
CA PHE A 228 -16.55 -17.39 -29.27
C PHE A 228 -18.03 -17.68 -29.07
N THR A 229 -18.62 -17.00 -28.08
CA THR A 229 -20.05 -16.94 -27.83
C THR A 229 -20.50 -15.49 -27.64
N THR A 230 -21.80 -15.23 -27.77
CA THR A 230 -22.35 -13.88 -27.51
C THR A 230 -22.14 -13.42 -26.06
N ALA A 231 -21.97 -14.36 -25.12
CA ALA A 231 -21.64 -14.05 -23.72
C ALA A 231 -20.24 -13.43 -23.56
N ASP A 232 -19.37 -13.55 -24.56
CA ASP A 232 -18.03 -12.96 -24.58
C ASP A 232 -18.04 -11.48 -25.02
N THR A 233 -19.22 -10.94 -25.33
CA THR A 233 -19.39 -9.54 -25.69
C THR A 233 -19.74 -8.65 -24.49
N ALA A 234 -19.53 -7.35 -24.65
CA ALA A 234 -19.89 -6.29 -23.74
C ALA A 234 -20.40 -5.09 -24.55
N GLN A 235 -21.24 -4.25 -23.93
CA GLN A 235 -21.73 -3.01 -24.52
C GLN A 235 -20.85 -1.83 -24.11
N VAL A 236 -20.40 -1.05 -25.09
CA VAL A 236 -19.65 0.20 -24.87
C VAL A 236 -20.34 1.31 -25.65
N TYR A 237 -20.96 2.25 -24.95
CA TYR A 237 -21.70 3.36 -25.56
C TYR A 237 -22.70 2.93 -26.66
N GLY A 238 -23.37 1.78 -26.44
CA GLY A 238 -24.34 1.20 -27.39
C GLY A 238 -23.74 0.34 -28.50
N VAL A 239 -22.41 0.17 -28.54
CA VAL A 239 -21.71 -0.71 -29.47
C VAL A 239 -21.34 -2.02 -28.78
N THR A 240 -21.84 -3.13 -29.30
CA THR A 240 -21.49 -4.46 -28.80
C THR A 240 -20.10 -4.85 -29.30
N VAL A 241 -19.14 -5.12 -28.42
CA VAL A 241 -17.77 -5.54 -28.77
C VAL A 241 -17.31 -6.70 -27.89
N HIS A 242 -16.24 -7.39 -28.26
CA HIS A 242 -15.67 -8.43 -27.41
C HIS A 242 -15.13 -7.84 -26.10
N LYS A 243 -15.28 -8.55 -24.98
CA LYS A 243 -14.82 -8.10 -23.65
C LYS A 243 -13.35 -7.70 -23.62
N SER A 244 -12.49 -8.38 -24.39
CA SER A 244 -11.06 -8.08 -24.45
C SER A 244 -10.72 -6.73 -25.10
N VAL A 245 -11.59 -6.20 -25.98
CA VAL A 245 -11.36 -4.91 -26.66
C VAL A 245 -12.19 -3.77 -26.07
N ALA A 246 -13.16 -4.09 -25.19
CA ALA A 246 -14.12 -3.14 -24.65
C ALA A 246 -13.46 -1.93 -23.95
N TYR A 247 -12.44 -2.17 -23.12
CA TYR A 247 -11.73 -1.09 -22.44
C TYR A 247 -11.01 -0.16 -23.42
N ALA A 248 -10.25 -0.74 -24.36
CA ALA A 248 -9.50 0.03 -25.35
C ALA A 248 -10.44 0.85 -26.26
N PHE A 249 -11.56 0.24 -26.68
CA PHE A 249 -12.59 0.94 -27.46
C PHE A 249 -13.23 2.07 -26.67
N LYS A 250 -13.59 1.84 -25.41
CA LYS A 250 -14.13 2.90 -24.53
C LYS A 250 -13.17 4.09 -24.44
N ARG A 251 -11.88 3.82 -24.21
CA ARG A 251 -10.84 4.86 -24.14
C ARG A 251 -10.71 5.63 -25.45
N MET A 252 -10.72 4.93 -26.60
CA MET A 252 -10.69 5.58 -27.91
C MET A 252 -11.87 6.53 -28.11
N VAL A 253 -13.08 6.13 -27.72
CA VAL A 253 -14.28 6.98 -27.81
C VAL A 253 -14.20 8.19 -26.87
N ASP A 254 -13.76 7.98 -25.62
CA ASP A 254 -13.62 9.04 -24.63
C ASP A 254 -12.62 10.11 -25.05
N ASP A 255 -11.44 9.67 -25.52
CA ASP A 255 -10.36 10.57 -25.92
C ASP A 255 -10.71 11.29 -27.24
N ALA A 256 -11.34 10.60 -28.21
CA ALA A 256 -11.88 11.26 -29.41
C ALA A 256 -12.88 12.36 -29.06
N LYS A 257 -13.79 12.08 -28.11
CA LYS A 257 -14.78 13.05 -27.66
C LYS A 257 -14.12 14.25 -26.96
N ALA A 258 -13.06 14.03 -26.18
CA ALA A 258 -12.30 15.11 -25.55
C ALA A 258 -11.66 16.04 -26.59
N ASP A 259 -11.27 15.49 -27.75
CA ASP A 259 -10.76 16.25 -28.90
C ASP A 259 -11.87 16.83 -29.80
N GLY A 260 -13.13 16.77 -29.36
CA GLY A 260 -14.28 17.29 -30.11
C GLY A 260 -14.75 16.40 -31.26
N ILE A 261 -14.28 15.15 -31.34
CA ILE A 261 -14.66 14.17 -32.35
C ILE A 261 -15.65 13.17 -31.76
N ALA A 262 -16.92 13.27 -32.14
CA ALA A 262 -17.93 12.30 -31.73
C ALA A 262 -17.87 11.06 -32.65
N ILE A 263 -17.40 9.92 -32.10
CA ILE A 263 -17.40 8.62 -32.79
C ILE A 263 -18.36 7.62 -32.12
N SER A 264 -18.97 6.77 -32.95
CA SER A 264 -19.77 5.61 -32.56
C SER A 264 -19.57 4.51 -33.61
N GLY A 265 -20.43 3.50 -33.69
CA GLY A 265 -20.31 2.52 -34.78
C GLY A 265 -21.13 1.24 -34.61
N GLY A 266 -20.93 0.33 -35.57
CA GLY A 266 -21.47 -1.03 -35.54
C GLY A 266 -20.40 -2.04 -35.16
N GLY A 267 -20.58 -2.76 -34.04
CA GLY A 267 -19.65 -3.78 -33.57
C GLY A 267 -20.04 -5.20 -33.97
N PHE A 268 -20.28 -6.06 -32.98
CA PHE A 268 -20.63 -7.46 -33.15
C PHE A 268 -21.84 -7.68 -34.06
N ARG A 269 -21.75 -8.66 -34.96
CA ARG A 269 -22.87 -9.17 -35.75
C ARG A 269 -22.82 -10.69 -35.86
N THR A 270 -23.97 -11.35 -35.89
CA THR A 270 -24.01 -12.82 -36.00
C THR A 270 -23.53 -13.31 -37.37
N LYS A 271 -23.10 -14.57 -37.46
CA LYS A 271 -22.81 -15.23 -38.74
C LYS A 271 -24.02 -15.22 -39.68
N GLN A 272 -25.22 -15.38 -39.15
CA GLN A 272 -26.45 -15.30 -39.94
C GLN A 272 -26.61 -13.90 -40.56
N ARG A 273 -26.36 -12.85 -39.78
CA ARG A 273 -26.37 -11.48 -40.30
C ARG A 273 -25.29 -11.26 -41.36
N GLN A 274 -24.12 -11.90 -41.21
CA GLN A 274 -23.07 -11.87 -42.23
C GLN A 274 -23.53 -12.48 -43.56
N ILE A 275 -24.24 -13.62 -43.51
CA ILE A 275 -24.81 -14.29 -44.68
C ILE A 275 -25.82 -13.39 -45.39
N GLU A 276 -26.75 -12.80 -44.65
CA GLU A 276 -27.74 -11.86 -45.18
C GLU A 276 -27.09 -10.66 -45.87
N LEU A 277 -26.07 -10.07 -45.24
CA LEU A 277 -25.35 -8.91 -45.80
C LEU A 277 -24.67 -9.25 -47.12
N ARG A 278 -24.16 -10.47 -47.30
CA ARG A 278 -23.57 -10.88 -48.58
C ARG A 278 -24.60 -10.98 -49.70
N THR A 279 -25.80 -11.48 -49.39
CA THR A 279 -26.92 -11.47 -50.34
C THR A 279 -27.35 -10.03 -50.67
N ILE A 280 -27.56 -9.20 -49.65
CA ILE A 280 -27.95 -7.79 -49.81
C ILE A 280 -26.93 -7.03 -50.66
N ASN A 281 -25.65 -7.25 -50.40
CA ASN A 281 -24.54 -6.59 -51.08
C ASN A 281 -24.18 -7.23 -52.43
N GLY A 282 -25.01 -8.16 -52.92
CA GLY A 282 -24.92 -8.72 -54.28
C GLY A 282 -23.62 -9.49 -54.53
N CYS A 283 -23.09 -10.18 -53.51
CA CYS A 283 -21.94 -11.05 -53.71
C CYS A 283 -22.31 -12.20 -54.69
N PRO A 284 -21.46 -12.55 -55.66
CA PRO A 284 -21.73 -13.64 -56.61
C PRO A 284 -21.96 -15.01 -55.96
N ASP A 285 -21.29 -15.27 -54.83
CA ASP A 285 -21.52 -16.43 -53.98
C ASP A 285 -21.33 -16.06 -52.50
N VAL A 286 -22.13 -16.67 -51.62
CA VAL A 286 -22.13 -16.35 -50.19
C VAL A 286 -20.90 -16.91 -49.46
N TRP A 287 -20.30 -18.01 -49.91
CA TRP A 287 -19.30 -18.74 -49.13
C TRP A 287 -17.86 -18.62 -49.66
N THR A 288 -17.71 -18.32 -50.95
CA THR A 288 -16.42 -18.41 -51.64
C THR A 288 -16.01 -17.13 -52.35
N ALA A 289 -16.97 -16.29 -52.77
CA ALA A 289 -16.64 -15.07 -53.50
C ALA A 289 -15.81 -14.11 -52.63
N PRO A 290 -14.70 -13.53 -53.15
CA PRO A 290 -13.89 -12.58 -52.38
C PRO A 290 -14.73 -11.35 -51.98
N ALA A 291 -14.39 -10.71 -50.85
CA ALA A 291 -15.16 -9.54 -50.37
C ALA A 291 -15.24 -8.42 -51.43
N SER A 292 -14.18 -8.23 -52.21
CA SER A 292 -14.08 -7.22 -53.27
C SER A 292 -15.01 -7.44 -54.47
N SER A 293 -15.59 -8.64 -54.64
CA SER A 293 -16.55 -8.88 -55.74
C SER A 293 -18.00 -8.57 -55.37
N CYS A 294 -18.27 -8.23 -54.11
CA CYS A 294 -19.56 -7.71 -53.68
C CYS A 294 -19.68 -6.22 -54.04
N ARG A 295 -20.91 -5.71 -54.24
CA ARG A 295 -21.18 -4.28 -54.47
C ARG A 295 -20.66 -3.41 -53.31
N VAL A 296 -20.83 -3.90 -52.09
CA VAL A 296 -20.20 -3.34 -50.88
C VAL A 296 -19.30 -4.44 -50.31
N PRO A 297 -17.99 -4.18 -50.16
CA PRO A 297 -17.06 -5.17 -49.61
C PRO A 297 -17.59 -5.79 -48.33
N THR A 298 -17.69 -7.12 -48.32
CA THR A 298 -18.30 -7.87 -47.22
C THR A 298 -17.54 -9.17 -47.01
N ALA A 299 -16.98 -9.39 -45.82
CA ALA A 299 -16.20 -10.60 -45.52
C ALA A 299 -17.02 -11.90 -45.71
N ILE A 300 -16.32 -13.00 -46.02
CA ILE A 300 -16.90 -14.35 -46.10
C ILE A 300 -17.38 -14.77 -44.68
N PRO A 301 -18.54 -15.44 -44.53
CA PRO A 301 -19.04 -15.85 -43.22
C PRO A 301 -18.08 -16.77 -42.49
N GLY A 302 -17.89 -16.54 -41.20
CA GLY A 302 -16.89 -17.19 -40.36
C GLY A 302 -15.51 -16.51 -40.40
N ARG A 303 -15.25 -15.58 -41.34
CA ARG A 303 -13.98 -14.85 -41.44
C ARG A 303 -14.06 -13.40 -40.94
N SER A 304 -15.27 -12.84 -40.80
CA SER A 304 -15.44 -11.48 -40.33
C SER A 304 -14.99 -11.34 -38.87
N LEU A 305 -14.33 -10.24 -38.53
CA LEU A 305 -14.00 -9.87 -37.15
C LEU A 305 -15.22 -9.33 -36.38
N HIS A 306 -16.25 -8.84 -37.08
CA HIS A 306 -17.53 -8.50 -36.45
C HIS A 306 -18.23 -9.74 -35.90
N GLU A 307 -18.00 -10.92 -36.46
CA GLU A 307 -18.61 -12.18 -35.96
C GLU A 307 -18.09 -12.59 -34.57
N ILE A 308 -16.99 -11.99 -34.12
CA ILE A 308 -16.39 -12.23 -32.80
C ILE A 308 -16.24 -10.93 -31.99
N GLY A 309 -16.89 -9.83 -32.43
CA GLY A 309 -16.89 -8.54 -31.73
C GLY A 309 -15.54 -7.81 -31.69
N MET A 310 -14.58 -8.15 -32.55
CA MET A 310 -13.23 -7.56 -32.56
C MET A 310 -13.02 -6.51 -33.67
N ALA A 311 -14.09 -6.14 -34.37
CA ALA A 311 -14.12 -5.05 -35.33
C ALA A 311 -15.28 -4.10 -35.02
N ILE A 312 -15.08 -2.83 -35.37
CA ILE A 312 -16.06 -1.77 -35.30
C ILE A 312 -16.07 -1.04 -36.65
N ASP A 313 -17.25 -0.95 -37.24
CA ASP A 313 -17.52 -0.04 -38.35
C ASP A 313 -17.86 1.32 -37.74
N ILE A 314 -16.85 2.16 -37.61
CA ILE A 314 -16.93 3.46 -36.93
C ILE A 314 -17.72 4.45 -37.79
N THR A 315 -18.58 5.22 -37.11
CA THR A 315 -19.32 6.34 -37.64
C THR A 315 -18.98 7.61 -36.86
N SER A 316 -19.24 8.77 -37.44
CA SER A 316 -19.13 10.06 -36.76
C SER A 316 -20.35 10.91 -37.08
N ASP A 317 -20.96 11.51 -36.06
CA ASP A 317 -22.22 12.25 -36.15
C ASP A 317 -23.33 11.48 -36.90
N GLY A 318 -23.40 10.16 -36.67
CA GLY A 318 -24.38 9.26 -37.30
C GLY A 318 -24.10 8.92 -38.76
N LYS A 319 -22.96 9.35 -39.33
CA LYS A 319 -22.58 9.11 -40.73
C LYS A 319 -21.40 8.14 -40.85
N THR A 320 -21.41 7.32 -41.89
CA THR A 320 -20.28 6.45 -42.23
C THR A 320 -19.04 7.28 -42.53
N LEU A 321 -17.88 6.83 -42.03
CA LEU A 321 -16.62 7.51 -42.29
C LEU A 321 -16.20 7.40 -43.76
N THR A 322 -15.60 8.47 -44.25
CA THR A 322 -14.88 8.52 -45.52
C THR A 322 -13.44 8.94 -45.27
N PRO A 323 -12.50 8.74 -46.21
CA PRO A 323 -11.12 9.21 -46.07
C PRO A 323 -10.98 10.73 -45.84
N LYS A 324 -12.03 11.51 -46.15
CA LYS A 324 -12.08 12.97 -45.96
C LYS A 324 -12.72 13.40 -44.63
N SER A 325 -13.21 12.45 -43.83
CA SER A 325 -13.86 12.76 -42.56
C SER A 325 -12.84 13.21 -41.52
N THR A 326 -13.18 14.21 -40.71
CA THR A 326 -12.36 14.67 -39.59
C THR A 326 -12.08 13.55 -38.60
N ALA A 327 -13.10 12.75 -38.28
CA ALA A 327 -12.97 11.56 -37.44
C ALA A 327 -12.03 10.51 -38.03
N PHE A 328 -12.02 10.31 -39.36
CA PHE A 328 -11.08 9.39 -39.99
C PHE A 328 -9.63 9.89 -39.86
N ALA A 329 -9.40 11.20 -40.04
CA ALA A 329 -8.08 11.80 -39.86
C ALA A 329 -7.59 11.64 -38.41
N TRP A 330 -8.47 11.82 -37.42
CA TRP A 330 -8.16 11.56 -36.01
C TRP A 330 -7.80 10.08 -35.78
N LEU A 331 -8.65 9.15 -36.22
CA LEU A 331 -8.41 7.71 -36.04
C LEU A 331 -7.10 7.24 -36.70
N LYS A 332 -6.74 7.80 -37.86
CA LYS A 332 -5.47 7.47 -38.53
C LYS A 332 -4.25 7.77 -37.67
N VAL A 333 -4.32 8.79 -36.82
CA VAL A 333 -3.24 9.19 -35.91
C VAL A 333 -3.32 8.43 -34.57
N HIS A 334 -4.52 8.19 -34.07
CA HIS A 334 -4.73 7.78 -32.68
C HIS A 334 -5.15 6.32 -32.50
N ALA A 335 -5.86 5.70 -33.43
CA ALA A 335 -6.49 4.37 -33.24
C ALA A 335 -5.49 3.27 -32.87
N ALA A 336 -4.27 3.33 -33.40
CA ALA A 336 -3.21 2.36 -33.09
C ALA A 336 -2.81 2.37 -31.61
N GLN A 337 -2.95 3.50 -30.92
CA GLN A 337 -2.70 3.63 -29.48
C GLN A 337 -3.69 2.82 -28.65
N TYR A 338 -4.89 2.58 -29.21
CA TYR A 338 -5.94 1.76 -28.64
C TYR A 338 -5.97 0.34 -29.23
N GLY A 339 -4.95 -0.03 -30.01
CA GLY A 339 -4.82 -1.35 -30.62
C GLY A 339 -5.75 -1.59 -31.81
N PHE A 340 -6.34 -0.54 -32.39
CA PHE A 340 -7.18 -0.62 -33.59
C PHE A 340 -6.40 -0.18 -34.83
N VAL A 341 -6.58 -0.94 -35.91
CA VAL A 341 -5.95 -0.74 -37.21
C VAL A 341 -7.05 -0.64 -38.26
N ASN A 342 -6.90 0.30 -39.18
CA ASN A 342 -7.85 0.45 -40.29
C ASN A 342 -7.63 -0.62 -41.35
N LEU A 343 -8.72 -1.14 -41.91
CA LEU A 343 -8.68 -1.82 -43.20
C LEU A 343 -8.61 -0.77 -44.31
N PRO A 344 -7.52 -0.67 -45.10
CA PRO A 344 -7.32 0.46 -46.02
C PRO A 344 -8.42 0.65 -47.08
N ALA A 345 -9.10 -0.44 -47.46
CA ALA A 345 -10.20 -0.39 -48.42
C ALA A 345 -11.51 0.20 -47.83
N GLU A 346 -11.62 0.26 -46.50
CA GLU A 346 -12.84 0.61 -45.79
C GLU A 346 -12.52 1.65 -44.70
N ALA A 347 -12.72 2.93 -45.00
CA ALA A 347 -12.39 4.02 -44.06
C ALA A 347 -13.14 3.93 -42.71
N TRP A 348 -14.30 3.28 -42.71
CA TRP A 348 -15.10 3.03 -41.51
C TRP A 348 -14.64 1.80 -40.71
N HIS A 349 -13.90 0.86 -41.29
CA HIS A 349 -13.63 -0.42 -40.64
C HIS A 349 -12.34 -0.40 -39.83
N TRP A 350 -12.45 -0.67 -38.52
CA TRP A 350 -11.33 -0.70 -37.59
C TRP A 350 -11.39 -1.97 -36.75
N SER A 351 -10.27 -2.68 -36.65
CA SER A 351 -10.19 -3.94 -35.90
C SER A 351 -8.81 -4.12 -35.31
N ILE A 352 -8.63 -5.13 -34.46
CA ILE A 352 -7.32 -5.39 -33.84
C ILE A 352 -6.26 -5.92 -34.82
N THR A 353 -6.66 -6.34 -36.03
CA THR A 353 -5.75 -6.83 -37.09
C THR A 353 -5.76 -5.98 -38.36
N GLY A 354 -6.72 -5.07 -38.52
CA GLY A 354 -6.92 -4.31 -39.76
C GLY A 354 -7.66 -5.07 -40.86
N GLY A 355 -8.30 -6.20 -40.55
CA GLY A 355 -9.00 -7.08 -41.49
C GLY A 355 -8.73 -8.56 -41.24
#